data_AF-A0A427B6F7-F1
#
_entry.id   AF-A0A427B6F7-F1
#
_cell.length_a   1.000
_cell.length_b   1.000
_cell.length_c   1.000
_cell.angle_alpha   90.00
_cell.angle_beta   90.00
_cell.angle_gamma   90.00
#
_symmetry.space_group_name_H-M   'P 1'
#
loop_
_entity.id
_entity.type
_entity.pdbx_description
1 polymer ?
#
loop_
_entity_poly.entity_id
_entity_poly.type
_entity_poly.pdbx_seq_one_letter_code
_entity_poly.pdbx_strand_id
1 'polypeptide(L)'
;CLLPLLQIAILIDLVREEIIAERNQGTSSENCQDIHVEKRKGPFWSSYALDLVDLVLKPPKGGPPSLPEDSDPVFLFSVLSALNLFRFILIMESTGKTTISRITGKTNHTGVLTESTLRMAYSEWLLPLRTLVAGVWAENEKDESDLADHIFCALNPVQLVLYRCIELVEDNLKHSK
;
A
#
# COMPACT_ATOMS: atom_id res chain seq x y z
N CYS A 1 -10.41 8.58 -17.16
CA CYS A 1 -9.40 7.49 -17.15
C CYS A 1 -7.93 7.92 -16.99
N LEU A 2 -7.59 9.18 -16.67
CA LEU A 2 -6.19 9.62 -16.44
C LEU A 2 -5.69 9.42 -14.99
N LEU A 3 -6.62 9.17 -14.04
CA LEU A 3 -6.34 9.02 -12.61
C LEU A 3 -5.33 7.91 -12.23
N PRO A 4 -5.34 6.71 -12.86
CA PRO A 4 -4.35 5.68 -12.57
C PRO A 4 -2.91 6.13 -12.90
N LEU A 5 -2.73 6.95 -13.94
CA LEU A 5 -1.42 7.49 -14.33
C LEU A 5 -0.92 8.54 -13.33
N LEU A 6 -1.83 9.34 -12.76
CA LEU A 6 -1.47 10.34 -11.76
C LEU A 6 -1.03 9.70 -10.44
N GLN A 7 -1.69 8.63 -9.99
CA GLN A 7 -1.29 7.90 -8.79
C GLN A 7 0.03 7.17 -8.97
N ILE A 8 0.26 6.57 -10.14
CA ILE A 8 1.56 5.99 -10.50
C ILE A 8 2.63 7.09 -10.51
N ALA A 9 2.33 8.29 -11.02
CA ALA A 9 3.27 9.40 -11.02
C ALA A 9 3.63 9.86 -9.60
N ILE A 10 2.65 10.03 -8.70
CA ILE A 10 2.90 10.41 -7.30
C ILE A 10 3.73 9.34 -6.59
N LEU A 11 3.41 8.06 -6.77
CA LEU A 11 4.21 6.97 -6.21
C LEU A 11 5.62 6.95 -6.80
N ILE A 12 5.78 7.16 -8.11
CA ILE A 12 7.10 7.25 -8.76
C ILE A 12 7.88 8.44 -8.22
N ASP A 13 7.26 9.58 -7.97
CA ASP A 13 7.91 10.78 -7.46
C ASP A 13 8.32 10.61 -5.99
N LEU A 14 7.46 10.04 -5.15
CA LEU A 14 7.78 9.66 -3.76
C LEU A 14 8.95 8.67 -3.70
N VAL A 15 8.97 7.67 -4.59
CA VAL A 15 10.03 6.67 -4.67
C VAL A 15 11.32 7.27 -5.26
N ARG A 16 11.21 8.17 -6.22
CA ARG A 16 12.34 8.92 -6.80
C ARG A 16 13.01 9.78 -5.74
N GLU A 17 12.23 10.52 -4.97
CA GLU A 17 12.74 11.39 -3.89
C GLU A 17 13.47 10.58 -2.82
N GLU A 18 12.96 9.40 -2.45
CA GLU A 18 13.63 8.52 -1.51
C GLU A 18 14.95 7.95 -2.08
N ILE A 19 14.96 7.49 -3.34
CA ILE A 19 16.18 7.00 -4.01
C ILE A 19 17.26 8.09 -4.03
N ILE A 20 16.86 9.35 -4.21
CA ILE A 20 17.77 10.50 -4.19
C ILE A 20 18.26 10.78 -2.76
N ALA A 21 17.37 10.75 -1.76
CA ALA A 21 17.71 10.97 -0.36
C ALA A 21 18.67 9.90 0.19
N GLU A 22 18.45 8.63 -0.15
CA GLU A 22 19.36 7.53 0.20
C GLU A 22 20.73 7.67 -0.47
N ARG A 23 20.78 8.08 -1.75
CA ARG A 23 22.03 8.28 -2.50
C ARG A 23 22.92 9.35 -1.88
N ASN A 24 22.32 10.44 -1.41
CA ASN A 24 23.03 11.57 -0.84
C ASN A 24 23.56 11.31 0.58
N GLN A 25 23.01 10.34 1.30
CA GLN A 25 23.52 9.92 2.61
C GLN A 25 24.74 8.98 2.50
N GLY A 26 24.98 8.36 1.34
CA GLY A 26 26.13 7.48 1.09
C GLY A 26 27.45 8.20 0.77
N THR A 27 27.45 9.51 0.55
CA THR A 27 28.63 10.28 0.09
C THR A 27 29.21 11.25 1.12
N SER A 28 28.66 11.34 2.33
CA SER A 28 29.22 12.15 3.42
C SER A 28 30.07 11.28 4.36
N SER A 29 31.24 10.88 3.90
CA SER A 29 32.32 10.43 4.80
C SER A 29 33.45 11.44 4.73
N GLU A 30 33.50 12.35 5.69
CA GLU A 30 34.77 12.91 6.17
C GLU A 30 34.64 13.37 7.63
N ASN A 31 35.29 12.59 8.51
CA ASN A 31 35.85 12.91 9.83
C ASN A 31 34.94 13.45 10.95
N CYS A 32 34.72 12.62 11.98
CA CYS A 32 35.24 12.79 13.36
C CYS A 32 34.47 11.90 14.36
N GLN A 33 35.20 11.49 15.41
CA GLN A 33 34.85 10.50 16.43
C GLN A 33 33.72 10.95 17.38
N ASP A 34 33.10 9.95 18.02
CA ASP A 34 32.26 10.00 19.22
C ASP A 34 31.01 10.89 19.21
N ILE A 35 29.92 10.36 18.64
CA ILE A 35 28.55 10.66 19.12
C ILE A 35 27.75 9.36 19.11
N HIS A 36 27.15 9.07 20.28
CA HIS A 36 26.10 8.10 20.54
C HIS A 36 25.34 7.71 19.27
N VAL A 37 25.55 6.49 18.76
CA VAL A 37 24.83 5.96 17.60
C VAL A 37 23.38 5.74 18.04
N GLU A 38 22.58 6.81 18.01
CA GLU A 38 21.13 6.71 18.00
C GLU A 38 20.77 5.69 16.94
N LYS A 39 20.04 4.65 17.38
CA LYS A 39 19.41 3.62 16.56
C LYS A 39 19.02 4.20 15.21
N ARG A 40 19.79 3.85 14.17
CA ARG A 40 19.46 4.18 12.78
C ARG A 40 18.02 3.73 12.55
N LYS A 41 17.11 4.70 12.44
CA LYS A 41 15.72 4.44 12.05
C LYS A 41 15.81 3.77 10.68
N GLY A 42 15.24 2.57 10.54
CA GLY A 42 15.10 1.90 9.25
C GLY A 42 14.35 2.81 8.26
N PRO A 43 14.19 2.39 6.99
CA PRO A 43 13.49 3.21 6.00
C PRO A 43 12.16 3.70 6.59
N PHE A 44 11.92 5.02 6.46
CA PHE A 44 10.78 5.77 7.02
C PHE A 44 9.41 5.11 6.77
N TRP A 45 9.37 4.30 5.71
CA TRP A 45 8.24 3.64 5.08
C TRP A 45 7.76 2.36 5.78
N SER A 46 8.40 1.91 6.87
CA SER A 46 8.08 0.61 7.47
C SER A 46 6.84 0.62 8.37
N SER A 47 6.90 1.35 9.49
CA SER A 47 5.77 1.46 10.43
C SER A 47 4.79 2.52 9.96
N TYR A 48 5.27 3.73 9.68
CA TYR A 48 4.40 4.88 9.42
C TYR A 48 3.55 4.72 8.15
N ALA A 49 4.09 4.09 7.10
CA ALA A 49 3.32 3.82 5.90
C ALA A 49 2.25 2.74 6.11
N LEU A 50 2.53 1.70 6.92
CA LEU A 50 1.53 0.72 7.31
C LEU A 50 0.46 1.33 8.22
N ASP A 51 0.84 2.22 9.14
CA ASP A 51 -0.10 2.95 10.00
C ASP A 51 -1.05 3.83 9.17
N LEU A 52 -0.54 4.46 8.11
CA LEU A 52 -1.35 5.23 7.15
C LEU A 52 -2.30 4.32 6.36
N VAL A 53 -1.82 3.16 5.90
CA VAL A 53 -2.66 2.17 5.21
C VAL A 53 -3.74 1.64 6.14
N ASP A 54 -3.40 1.33 7.39
CA ASP A 54 -4.35 0.86 8.42
C ASP A 54 -5.43 1.92 8.68
N LEU A 55 -5.05 3.18 8.87
CA LEU A 55 -6.01 4.27 9.11
C LEU A 55 -7.05 4.42 7.99
N VAL A 56 -6.64 4.22 6.73
CA VAL A 56 -7.52 4.34 5.56
C VAL A 56 -8.35 3.08 5.35
N LEU A 57 -7.75 1.89 5.47
CA LEU A 57 -8.42 0.62 5.16
C LEU A 57 -9.20 0.03 6.33
N LYS A 58 -8.93 0.48 7.57
CA LYS A 58 -9.57 0.04 8.80
C LYS A 58 -9.79 1.26 9.72
N PRO A 59 -10.90 1.99 9.52
CA PRO A 59 -11.17 3.18 10.33
C PRO A 59 -11.28 2.85 11.83
N PRO A 60 -11.08 3.83 12.74
CA PRO A 60 -11.05 3.62 14.19
C PRO A 60 -12.33 3.02 14.79
N LYS A 61 -13.47 3.11 14.08
CA LYS A 61 -14.74 2.50 14.47
C LYS A 61 -14.79 0.99 14.21
N GLY A 62 -13.76 0.43 13.57
CA GLY A 62 -13.69 -0.96 13.12
C GLY A 62 -14.50 -1.21 11.83
N GLY A 63 -14.24 -2.36 11.19
CA GLY A 63 -14.89 -2.74 9.94
C GLY A 63 -14.22 -2.19 8.68
N PRO A 64 -14.72 -2.54 7.48
CA PRO A 64 -14.24 -1.96 6.22
C PRO A 64 -14.54 -0.45 6.20
N PRO A 65 -13.83 0.32 5.36
CA PRO A 65 -14.03 1.75 5.30
C PRO A 65 -15.46 2.05 4.81
N SER A 66 -16.17 2.93 5.53
CA SER A 66 -17.58 3.21 5.25
C SER A 66 -17.76 3.80 3.87
N LEU A 67 -18.66 3.22 3.07
CA LEU A 67 -19.08 3.85 1.83
C LEU A 67 -19.84 5.14 2.16
N PRO A 68 -19.53 6.27 1.51
CA PRO A 68 -20.35 7.46 1.65
C PRO A 68 -21.74 7.21 1.07
N GLU A 69 -22.78 7.74 1.73
CA GLU A 69 -24.18 7.66 1.29
C GLU A 69 -24.40 8.29 -0.10
N ASP A 70 -23.51 9.21 -0.49
CA ASP A 70 -23.39 9.76 -1.84
C ASP A 70 -21.94 9.54 -2.31
N SER A 71 -21.71 8.63 -3.25
CA SER A 71 -20.50 8.35 -4.06
C SER A 71 -19.34 9.37 -4.02
N ASP A 72 -18.76 9.68 -2.86
CA ASP A 72 -17.74 10.73 -2.72
C ASP A 72 -16.48 10.22 -3.42
N PRO A 73 -16.09 10.83 -4.56
CA PRO A 73 -14.93 10.37 -5.32
C PRO A 73 -13.67 10.34 -4.45
N VAL A 74 -13.58 11.26 -3.48
CA VAL A 74 -12.47 11.39 -2.54
C VAL A 74 -12.23 10.10 -1.74
N PHE A 75 -13.31 9.39 -1.38
CA PHE A 75 -13.21 8.15 -0.61
C PHE A 75 -12.55 7.02 -1.42
N LEU A 76 -13.08 6.72 -2.62
CA LEU A 76 -12.49 5.68 -3.49
C LEU A 76 -11.06 6.03 -3.90
N PHE A 77 -10.73 7.31 -4.05
CA PHE A 77 -9.36 7.75 -4.32
C PHE A 77 -8.41 7.51 -3.14
N SER A 78 -8.86 7.75 -1.90
CA SER A 78 -8.04 7.48 -0.70
C SER A 78 -7.76 5.98 -0.53
N VAL A 79 -8.78 5.13 -0.69
CA VAL A 79 -8.67 3.67 -0.64
C VAL A 79 -7.73 3.16 -1.73
N LEU A 80 -7.89 3.64 -2.96
CA LEU A 80 -7.01 3.28 -4.08
C LEU A 80 -5.56 3.68 -3.83
N SER A 81 -5.33 4.84 -3.21
CA SER A 81 -3.98 5.32 -2.89
C SER A 81 -3.33 4.46 -1.80
N ALA A 82 -4.06 4.11 -0.74
CA ALA A 82 -3.60 3.21 0.31
C ALA A 82 -3.27 1.81 -0.24
N LEU A 83 -4.14 1.25 -1.10
CA LEU A 83 -3.89 -0.05 -1.74
C LEU A 83 -2.66 -0.02 -2.65
N ASN A 84 -2.44 1.05 -3.43
CA ASN A 84 -1.26 1.15 -4.28
C ASN A 84 0.03 1.31 -3.47
N LEU A 85 -0.01 2.05 -2.36
CA LEU A 85 1.11 2.14 -1.42
C LEU A 85 1.42 0.77 -0.82
N PHE A 86 0.41 0.05 -0.35
CA PHE A 86 0.59 -1.29 0.20
C PHE A 86 1.16 -2.27 -0.85
N ARG A 87 0.62 -2.26 -2.07
CA ARG A 87 1.13 -3.03 -3.21
C ARG A 87 2.61 -2.73 -3.46
N PHE A 88 2.98 -1.45 -3.46
CA PHE A 88 4.35 -1.04 -3.68
C PHE A 88 5.29 -1.60 -2.60
N ILE A 89 4.92 -1.46 -1.32
CA ILE A 89 5.69 -1.99 -0.19
C ILE A 89 5.88 -3.51 -0.33
N LEU A 90 4.80 -4.26 -0.63
CA LEU A 90 4.86 -5.71 -0.83
C LEU A 90 5.83 -6.10 -1.97
N ILE A 91 5.78 -5.41 -3.11
CA ILE A 91 6.66 -5.69 -4.26
C ILE A 91 8.12 -5.35 -3.92
N MET A 92 8.35 -4.21 -3.27
CA MET A 92 9.71 -3.77 -2.92
C MET A 92 10.38 -4.73 -1.94
N GLU A 93 9.66 -5.14 -0.90
CA GLU A 93 10.18 -6.07 0.11
C GLU A 93 10.36 -7.48 -0.45
N SER A 94 9.45 -7.97 -1.30
CA SER A 94 9.50 -9.34 -1.84
C SER A 94 10.56 -9.52 -2.93
N THR A 95 10.78 -8.51 -3.76
CA THR A 95 11.76 -8.58 -4.85
C THR A 95 13.20 -8.33 -4.39
N GLY A 96 13.41 -7.93 -3.13
CA GLY A 96 14.73 -7.61 -2.59
C GLY A 96 15.45 -6.49 -3.36
N LYS A 97 14.70 -5.65 -4.08
CA LYS A 97 15.22 -4.59 -4.93
C LYS A 97 15.55 -3.31 -4.16
N THR A 98 15.26 -3.25 -2.86
CA THR A 98 15.71 -2.15 -2.00
C THR A 98 17.24 -2.11 -1.97
N THR A 99 17.82 -0.91 -1.91
CA THR A 99 19.26 -0.71 -1.80
C THR A 99 19.83 -1.49 -0.62
N ILE A 100 19.09 -1.53 0.49
CA ILE A 100 19.48 -2.29 1.70
C ILE A 100 19.45 -3.81 1.45
N SER A 101 18.46 -4.35 0.75
CA SER A 101 18.45 -5.79 0.40
C SER A 101 19.58 -6.17 -0.55
N ARG A 102 19.97 -5.28 -1.47
CA ARG A 102 21.13 -5.50 -2.35
C ARG A 102 22.46 -5.50 -1.60
N ILE A 103 22.58 -4.69 -0.55
CA ILE A 103 23.80 -4.57 0.26
C ILE A 103 23.90 -5.67 1.32
N THR A 104 22.78 -6.04 1.95
CA THR A 104 22.74 -6.96 3.10
C THR A 104 22.37 -8.40 2.74
N GLY A 105 21.89 -8.64 1.52
CA GLY A 105 21.39 -9.95 1.08
C GLY A 105 20.10 -10.39 1.80
N LYS A 106 19.52 -9.54 2.65
CA LYS A 106 18.30 -9.83 3.41
C LYS A 106 17.12 -9.09 2.80
N THR A 107 16.03 -9.82 2.58
CA THR A 107 14.71 -9.27 2.25
C THR A 107 13.91 -9.03 3.53
N ASN A 108 12.82 -8.27 3.47
CA ASN A 108 11.93 -7.97 4.61
C ASN A 108 12.59 -7.17 5.76
N HIS A 109 13.24 -6.06 5.45
CA HIS A 109 13.89 -5.22 6.49
C HIS A 109 12.89 -4.52 7.41
N THR A 110 11.67 -4.35 6.92
CA THR A 110 10.60 -3.60 7.57
C THR A 110 9.65 -4.49 8.38
N GLY A 111 9.76 -5.82 8.24
CA GLY A 111 8.86 -6.78 8.90
C GLY A 111 7.48 -6.88 8.25
N VAL A 112 7.23 -6.15 7.15
CA VAL A 112 5.95 -6.14 6.44
C VAL A 112 5.58 -7.54 5.91
N LEU A 113 6.57 -8.32 5.47
CA LEU A 113 6.37 -9.69 4.97
C LEU A 113 6.38 -10.75 6.07
N THR A 114 6.33 -10.36 7.36
CA THR A 114 6.13 -11.36 8.42
C THR A 114 4.74 -11.98 8.31
N GLU A 115 4.64 -13.27 8.64
CA GLU A 115 3.38 -14.01 8.57
C GLU A 115 2.26 -13.32 9.36
N SER A 116 2.56 -12.79 10.55
CA SER A 116 1.58 -12.07 11.38
C SER A 116 1.03 -10.82 10.70
N THR A 117 1.91 -9.99 10.12
CA THR A 117 1.51 -8.75 9.45
C THR A 117 0.71 -9.04 8.18
N LEU A 118 1.14 -10.04 7.39
CA LEU A 118 0.45 -10.48 6.19
C LEU A 118 -0.94 -11.04 6.50
N ARG A 119 -1.07 -11.87 7.55
CA ARG A 119 -2.38 -12.40 7.98
C ARG A 119 -3.31 -11.31 8.51
N MET A 120 -2.78 -10.36 9.27
CA MET A 120 -3.54 -9.20 9.74
C MET A 120 -4.04 -8.38 8.56
N ALA A 121 -3.17 -7.94 7.66
CA ALA A 121 -3.55 -7.17 6.47
C ALA A 121 -4.59 -7.90 5.61
N TYR A 122 -4.42 -9.22 5.41
CA TYR A 122 -5.37 -10.04 4.65
C TYR A 122 -6.76 -10.06 5.30
N SER A 123 -6.82 -10.39 6.59
CA SER A 123 -8.09 -10.62 7.30
C SER A 123 -8.79 -9.34 7.72
N GLU A 124 -8.05 -8.29 8.05
CA GLU A 124 -8.60 -7.05 8.61
C GLU A 124 -8.75 -5.94 7.57
N TRP A 125 -7.99 -5.94 6.48
CA TRP A 125 -8.07 -4.91 5.45
C TRP A 125 -8.65 -5.46 4.14
N LEU A 126 -8.02 -6.48 3.56
CA LEU A 126 -8.28 -6.89 2.18
C LEU A 126 -9.61 -7.65 2.04
N LEU A 127 -9.90 -8.60 2.93
CA LEU A 127 -11.16 -9.37 2.88
C LEU A 127 -12.41 -8.51 3.15
N PRO A 128 -12.43 -7.65 4.18
CA PRO A 128 -13.56 -6.74 4.40
C PRO A 128 -13.76 -5.80 3.21
N LEU A 129 -12.69 -5.23 2.67
CA LEU A 129 -12.77 -4.34 1.51
C LEU A 129 -13.26 -5.08 0.25
N ARG A 130 -12.84 -6.34 0.04
CA ARG A 130 -13.34 -7.17 -1.08
C ARG A 130 -14.84 -7.39 -0.98
N THR A 131 -15.33 -7.65 0.23
CA THR A 131 -16.76 -7.83 0.49
C THR A 131 -17.53 -6.54 0.19
N LEU A 132 -17.00 -5.41 0.63
CA LEU A 132 -17.57 -4.09 0.37
C LEU A 132 -17.65 -3.77 -1.13
N VAL A 133 -16.53 -3.91 -1.85
CA VAL A 133 -16.45 -3.64 -3.29
C VAL A 133 -17.40 -4.55 -4.08
N ALA A 134 -17.50 -5.83 -3.70
CA ALA A 134 -18.45 -6.75 -4.32
C ALA A 134 -19.91 -6.37 -4.05
N GLY A 135 -20.22 -5.86 -2.85
CA GLY A 135 -21.55 -5.34 -2.51
C GLY A 135 -21.94 -4.16 -3.40
N VAL A 136 -21.08 -3.14 -3.50
CA VAL A 136 -21.30 -1.98 -4.37
C VAL A 136 -21.48 -2.40 -5.83
N TRP A 137 -20.66 -3.33 -6.31
CA TRP A 137 -20.79 -3.85 -7.66
C TRP A 137 -22.18 -4.47 -7.89
N ALA A 138 -22.60 -5.36 -6.99
CA ALA A 138 -23.87 -6.08 -7.12
C ALA A 138 -25.10 -5.15 -7.02
N GLU A 139 -25.02 -4.11 -6.20
CA GLU A 139 -26.08 -3.09 -6.07
C GLU A 139 -26.28 -2.29 -7.35
N ASN A 140 -25.20 -2.03 -8.10
CA ASN A 140 -25.22 -1.19 -9.30
C ASN A 140 -25.30 -2.00 -10.60
N GLU A 141 -25.15 -3.33 -10.57
CA GLU A 141 -25.06 -4.18 -11.78
C GLU A 141 -26.29 -4.09 -12.69
N LYS A 142 -27.47 -3.87 -12.11
CA LYS A 142 -28.75 -3.77 -12.85
C LYS A 142 -29.20 -2.34 -13.10
N ASP A 143 -28.43 -1.37 -12.63
CA ASP A 143 -28.73 0.04 -12.80
C ASP A 143 -28.07 0.54 -14.09
N GLU A 144 -28.89 0.91 -15.08
CA GLU A 144 -28.44 1.43 -16.38
C GLU A 144 -28.26 2.97 -16.36
N SER A 145 -28.24 3.59 -15.19
CA SER A 145 -28.04 5.03 -15.06
C SER A 145 -26.59 5.44 -15.31
N ASP A 146 -26.40 6.67 -15.79
CA ASP A 146 -25.07 7.29 -15.92
C ASP A 146 -24.31 7.28 -14.57
N LEU A 147 -25.03 7.30 -13.43
CA LEU A 147 -24.44 7.24 -12.10
C LEU A 147 -23.77 5.89 -11.84
N ALA A 148 -24.43 4.78 -12.22
CA ALA A 148 -23.86 3.44 -12.10
C ALA A 148 -22.57 3.32 -12.93
N ASP A 149 -22.56 3.86 -14.15
CA ASP A 149 -21.36 3.90 -15.00
C ASP A 149 -20.20 4.68 -14.35
N HIS A 150 -20.49 5.81 -13.69
CA HIS A 150 -19.49 6.57 -12.95
C HIS A 150 -18.94 5.79 -11.75
N ILE A 151 -19.82 5.10 -11.02
CA ILE A 151 -19.44 4.22 -9.90
C ILE A 151 -18.52 3.11 -10.40
N PHE A 152 -18.87 2.41 -11.49
CA PHE A 152 -18.02 1.38 -12.07
C PHE A 152 -16.66 1.91 -12.52
N CYS A 153 -16.62 3.09 -13.14
CA CYS A 153 -15.37 3.73 -13.54
C CYS A 153 -14.44 4.02 -12.35
N ALA A 154 -15.00 4.39 -11.19
CA ALA A 154 -14.24 4.63 -9.96
C ALA A 154 -13.87 3.34 -9.22
N LEU A 155 -14.73 2.32 -9.26
CA LEU A 155 -14.58 1.07 -8.52
C LEU A 155 -13.63 0.07 -9.19
N ASN A 156 -13.62 0.02 -10.53
CA ASN A 156 -12.73 -0.84 -11.32
C ASN A 156 -11.24 -0.78 -10.92
N PRO A 157 -10.61 0.41 -10.82
CA PRO A 157 -9.21 0.48 -10.40
C PRO A 157 -9.00 0.01 -8.95
N VAL A 158 -9.94 0.27 -8.05
CA VAL A 158 -9.89 -0.22 -6.67
C VAL A 158 -9.91 -1.75 -6.65
N GLN A 159 -10.82 -2.36 -7.39
CA GLN A 159 -10.93 -3.81 -7.50
C GLN A 159 -9.62 -4.41 -8.04
N LEU A 160 -9.10 -3.88 -9.15
CA LEU A 160 -7.88 -4.41 -9.77
C LEU A 160 -6.67 -4.37 -8.81
N VAL A 161 -6.47 -3.26 -8.10
CA VAL A 161 -5.36 -3.14 -7.15
C VAL A 161 -5.59 -4.01 -5.91
N LEU A 162 -6.82 -4.08 -5.40
CA LEU A 162 -7.18 -4.93 -4.26
C LEU A 162 -6.88 -6.40 -4.52
N TYR A 163 -7.34 -6.96 -5.63
CA TYR A 163 -7.08 -8.35 -5.99
C TYR A 163 -5.58 -8.59 -6.17
N ARG A 164 -4.84 -7.63 -6.73
CA ARG A 164 -3.39 -7.74 -6.83
C ARG A 164 -2.69 -7.75 -5.47
N CYS A 165 -3.15 -6.95 -4.50
CA CYS A 165 -2.64 -7.00 -3.13
C CYS A 165 -2.93 -8.35 -2.47
N ILE A 166 -4.13 -8.90 -2.67
CA ILE A 166 -4.51 -10.23 -2.19
C ILE A 166 -3.57 -11.31 -2.72
N GLU A 167 -3.36 -11.35 -4.05
CA GLU A 167 -2.43 -12.30 -4.67
C GLU A 167 -1.03 -12.21 -4.08
N LEU A 168 -0.49 -10.99 -3.95
CA LEU A 168 0.84 -10.76 -3.39
C LEU A 168 0.93 -11.26 -1.95
N VAL A 169 -0.08 -11.01 -1.12
CA VAL A 169 -0.11 -11.48 0.27
C VAL A 169 -0.17 -13.00 0.33
N GLU A 170 -1.06 -13.63 -0.44
CA GLU A 170 -1.21 -15.08 -0.50
C GLU A 170 0.07 -15.77 -0.99
N ASP A 171 0.72 -15.22 -2.00
CA ASP A 171 1.97 -15.75 -2.52
C ASP A 171 3.08 -15.62 -1.48
N ASN A 172 3.25 -14.47 -0.81
CA ASN A 172 4.25 -14.33 0.26
C ASN A 172 3.99 -15.27 1.45
N LEU A 173 2.72 -15.52 1.81
CA LEU A 173 2.36 -16.49 2.85
C LEU A 173 2.69 -17.94 2.47
N LYS A 174 2.59 -18.32 1.18
CA LYS A 174 2.99 -19.65 0.70
C LYS A 174 4.51 -19.87 0.78
N HIS A 175 5.30 -18.83 0.51
CA HIS A 175 6.77 -18.89 0.52
C HIS A 175 7.38 -18.74 1.92
N SER A 176 6.58 -18.40 2.94
CA SER A 176 7.01 -18.30 4.33
C SER A 176 7.02 -19.64 5.09
N LYS A 177 6.69 -20.76 4.41
CA LYS A 177 6.66 -22.11 4.97
C LYS A 177 7.94 -22.89 4.70
#